data_AF-A0A3D3IQY2-F1
#
_entry.id   AF-A0A3D3IQY2-F1
#
_cell.length_a   1.000
_cell.length_b   1.000
_cell.length_c   1.000
_cell.angle_alpha   90.00
_cell.angle_beta   90.00
_cell.angle_gamma   90.00
#
_symmetry.space_group_name_H-M   'P 1'
#
loop_
_entity.id
_entity.type
_entity.pdbx_description
1 polymer ?
#
loop_
_entity_poly.entity_id
_entity_poly.type
_entity_poly.pdbx_seq_one_letter_code
_entity_poly.pdbx_strand_id
1 'polypeptide(L)'
;MFTESTDGKTIERLKILEKVKNGPELAESDLAIRGEGDVFGVRQHGLPPLTLASLKDRELVEETQQAVKDIVNHDPELTQFPHLREQAEKGTIDKGIQD
;
A
#
# COMPACT_ATOMS: atom_id res chain seq x y z
N MET A 1 0.56 -0.99 -27.08
CA MET A 1 -0.40 -1.56 -26.10
C MET A 1 -1.74 -1.73 -26.78
N PHE A 2 -2.36 -2.91 -26.68
CA PHE A 2 -3.70 -3.17 -27.19
C PHE A 2 -4.63 -3.44 -25.99
N THR A 3 -5.80 -2.83 -25.97
CA THR A 3 -6.85 -3.04 -24.95
C THR A 3 -8.18 -3.25 -25.66
N GLU A 4 -8.93 -4.27 -25.26
CA GLU A 4 -10.31 -4.50 -25.73
C GLU A 4 -11.33 -3.62 -25.00
N SER A 5 -10.91 -2.99 -23.88
CA SER A 5 -11.71 -2.04 -23.11
C SER A 5 -11.50 -0.61 -23.65
N THR A 6 -12.60 0.06 -24.00
CA THR A 6 -12.65 1.47 -24.40
C THR A 6 -12.82 2.44 -23.22
N ASP A 7 -12.75 1.94 -21.99
CA ASP A 7 -12.90 2.76 -20.79
C ASP A 7 -11.78 3.81 -20.67
N GLY A 8 -12.16 5.06 -20.42
CA GLY A 8 -11.23 6.19 -20.40
C GLY A 8 -10.12 6.03 -19.35
N LYS A 9 -10.44 5.42 -18.21
CA LYS A 9 -9.45 5.13 -17.16
C LYS A 9 -8.43 4.09 -17.60
N THR A 10 -8.84 3.10 -18.38
CA THR A 10 -7.94 2.07 -18.91
C THR A 10 -6.92 2.71 -19.86
N ILE A 11 -7.37 3.60 -20.74
CA ILE A 11 -6.50 4.33 -21.67
C ILE A 11 -5.53 5.25 -20.92
N GLU A 12 -6.00 5.92 -19.86
CA GLU A 12 -5.17 6.80 -19.04
C GLU A 12 -4.04 6.05 -18.33
N ARG A 13 -4.34 4.89 -17.72
CA ARG A 13 -3.33 4.02 -17.09
C ARG A 13 -2.28 3.53 -18.07
N LEU A 14 -2.68 3.14 -19.28
CA LEU A 14 -1.75 2.71 -20.33
C LEU A 14 -0.79 3.84 -20.75
N LYS A 15 -1.29 5.09 -20.80
CA LYS A 15 -0.45 6.27 -21.10
C LYS A 15 0.54 6.57 -19.98
N ILE A 16 0.18 6.36 -18.72
CA ILE A 16 1.11 6.54 -17.59
C ILE A 16 2.20 5.47 -17.63
N LEU A 17 1.84 4.22 -17.89
CA LEU A 17 2.81 3.13 -18.07
C LEU A 17 3.80 3.37 -19.21
N GLU A 18 3.40 4.08 -20.27
CA GLU A 18 4.29 4.47 -21.37
C GLU A 18 5.25 5.60 -20.98
N LYS A 19 4.81 6.53 -20.12
CA LYS A 19 5.53 7.78 -19.83
C LYS A 19 6.42 7.71 -18.59
N VAL A 20 6.01 6.95 -17.57
CA VAL A 20 6.67 6.92 -16.26
C VAL A 20 7.69 5.79 -16.22
N LYS A 21 8.94 6.12 -15.88
CA LYS A 21 10.07 5.17 -15.88
C LYS A 21 10.56 4.78 -14.47
N ASN A 22 9.99 5.37 -13.44
CA ASN A 22 10.30 5.14 -12.03
C ASN A 22 9.11 4.46 -11.33
N GLY A 23 9.41 3.38 -10.60
CA GLY A 23 8.39 2.56 -9.92
C GLY A 23 7.51 3.31 -8.91
N PRO A 24 8.08 4.16 -8.02
CA PRO A 24 7.28 4.88 -7.02
C PRO A 24 6.26 5.85 -7.61
N GLU A 25 6.67 6.70 -8.57
CA GLU A 25 5.77 7.67 -9.22
C GLU A 25 4.72 6.97 -10.09
N LEU A 26 5.06 5.81 -10.68
CA LEU A 26 4.11 4.98 -11.40
C LEU A 26 3.04 4.43 -10.45
N ALA A 27 3.45 3.98 -9.26
CA ALA A 27 2.53 3.46 -8.24
C ALA A 27 1.60 4.56 -7.70
N GLU A 28 2.12 5.77 -7.45
CA GLU A 28 1.32 6.92 -7.03
C GLU A 28 0.31 7.34 -8.10
N SER A 29 0.75 7.39 -9.36
CA SER A 29 -0.09 7.76 -10.50
C SER A 29 -1.16 6.71 -10.80
N ASP A 30 -0.82 5.42 -10.74
CA ASP A 30 -1.80 4.33 -10.88
C ASP A 30 -2.81 4.34 -9.72
N LEU A 31 -2.35 4.58 -8.48
CA LEU A 31 -3.21 4.72 -7.31
C LEU A 31 -4.16 5.92 -7.42
N ALA A 32 -3.70 7.04 -8.00
CA ALA A 32 -4.53 8.21 -8.24
C ALA A 32 -5.65 7.95 -9.26
N ILE A 33 -5.35 7.24 -10.36
CA ILE A 33 -6.34 6.92 -11.41
C ILE A 33 -7.29 5.80 -10.97
N ARG A 34 -6.75 4.74 -10.36
CA ARG A 34 -7.52 3.57 -9.92
C ARG A 34 -8.32 3.86 -8.65
N GLY A 35 -7.80 4.73 -7.78
CA GLY A 35 -8.27 4.91 -6.41
C GLY A 35 -7.80 3.78 -5.48
N GLU A 36 -8.05 3.96 -4.18
CA GLU A 36 -7.73 3.00 -3.12
C GLU A 36 -8.51 1.67 -3.24
N GLY A 37 -9.57 1.66 -4.06
CA GLY A 37 -10.58 0.59 -4.14
C GLY A 37 -10.26 -0.64 -4.99
N ASP A 38 -9.00 -0.99 -5.21
CA ASP A 38 -8.63 -2.19 -5.98
C ASP A 38 -7.33 -2.87 -5.50
N VAL A 39 -6.80 -2.50 -4.33
CA VAL A 39 -5.56 -3.13 -3.78
C VAL A 39 -5.79 -4.61 -3.44
N PHE A 40 -7.02 -5.00 -3.11
CA PHE A 40 -7.37 -6.36 -2.71
C PHE A 40 -8.03 -7.21 -3.81
N GLY A 41 -8.29 -6.63 -4.98
CA GLY A 41 -8.94 -7.33 -6.09
C GLY A 41 -10.38 -7.74 -5.78
N VAL A 42 -11.23 -7.58 -6.79
CA VAL A 42 -12.66 -7.89 -6.77
C VAL A 42 -13.46 -6.86 -5.97
N ARG A 43 -14.41 -6.23 -6.67
CA ARG A 43 -15.60 -5.61 -6.10
C ARG A 43 -16.24 -6.59 -5.10
N GLN A 44 -15.80 -6.59 -3.85
CA GLN A 44 -16.43 -7.39 -2.82
C GLN A 44 -17.71 -6.66 -2.43
N HIS A 45 -18.82 -7.18 -2.94
CA HIS A 45 -20.20 -6.74 -2.74
C HIS A 45 -20.68 -6.95 -1.29
N GLY A 46 -19.76 -7.17 -0.34
CA GLY A 46 -20.06 -7.60 1.01
C GLY A 46 -19.10 -7.14 2.10
N LEU A 47 -18.08 -6.33 1.80
CA LEU A 47 -17.25 -5.71 2.83
C LEU A 47 -17.37 -4.18 2.70
N PRO A 48 -17.79 -3.46 3.75
CA PRO A 48 -17.85 -2.02 3.71
C PRO A 48 -16.46 -1.49 3.32
N PRO A 49 -16.38 -0.48 2.43
CA PRO A 49 -15.10 0.13 2.10
C PRO A 49 -14.42 0.51 3.40
N LEU A 50 -13.15 0.10 3.58
CA LEU A 50 -12.35 0.49 4.74
C LEU A 50 -12.39 2.01 4.84
N THR A 51 -13.29 2.51 5.67
CA THR A 51 -13.46 3.93 5.99
C THR A 51 -12.48 4.26 7.12
N LEU A 52 -11.33 3.59 7.13
CA LEU A 52 -10.32 3.71 8.15
C LEU A 52 -9.17 4.42 7.47
N ALA A 53 -9.15 5.75 7.62
CA ALA A 53 -8.12 6.67 7.17
C ALA A 53 -7.60 6.37 5.75
N SER A 54 -8.09 7.14 4.78
CA SER A 54 -7.48 7.18 3.45
C SER A 54 -5.95 7.13 3.60
N LEU A 55 -5.30 6.20 2.90
CA LEU A 55 -3.84 6.10 2.84
C LEU A 55 -3.19 7.40 2.31
N LYS A 56 -3.99 8.40 1.94
CA LYS A 56 -3.59 9.78 1.62
C LYS A 56 -3.31 10.65 2.84
N ASP A 57 -3.65 10.23 4.06
CA ASP A 57 -3.24 10.95 5.26
C ASP A 57 -1.73 10.75 5.47
N ARG A 58 -0.97 11.50 4.67
CA ARG A 58 0.48 11.41 4.60
C ARG A 58 1.09 11.79 5.94
N GLU A 59 0.47 12.71 6.67
CA GLU A 59 0.87 13.11 8.01
C GLU A 59 0.74 11.93 8.97
N LEU A 60 -0.41 11.24 8.98
CA LEU A 60 -0.60 10.05 9.81
C LEU A 60 0.38 8.91 9.47
N VAL A 61 0.67 8.71 8.18
CA VAL A 61 1.66 7.72 7.73
C VAL A 61 3.07 8.09 8.20
N GLU A 62 3.46 9.36 8.06
CA GLU A 62 4.75 9.88 8.52
C GLU A 62 4.90 9.76 10.05
N GLU A 63 3.86 10.13 10.81
CA GLU A 63 3.82 9.99 12.26
C GLU A 63 3.95 8.53 12.70
N THR A 64 3.22 7.63 12.02
CA THR A 64 3.29 6.20 12.30
C THR A 64 4.69 5.64 12.03
N GLN A 65 5.31 6.04 10.90
CA GLN A 65 6.69 5.64 10.60
C GLN A 65 7.67 6.15 11.64
N GLN A 66 7.49 7.38 12.12
CA GLN A 66 8.36 7.95 13.15
C GLN A 66 8.20 7.21 14.48
N ALA A 67 6.96 6.95 14.91
CA ALA A 67 6.69 6.18 16.12
C ALA A 67 7.30 4.77 16.06
N VAL A 68 7.22 4.09 14.91
CA VAL A 68 7.87 2.79 14.72
C VAL A 68 9.39 2.90 14.87
N LYS A 69 10.03 3.90 14.25
CA LYS A 69 11.48 4.11 14.40
C LYS A 69 11.87 4.33 15.85
N ASP A 70 11.11 5.15 16.57
CA ASP A 70 11.42 5.47 17.96
C ASP A 70 11.30 4.23 18.85
N ILE A 71 10.25 3.42 18.66
CA ILE A 71 10.08 2.15 19.38
C ILE A 71 11.22 1.19 19.07
N VAL A 72 11.55 0.96 17.79
CA VAL A 72 12.59 0.01 17.38
C VAL A 72 13.98 0.47 17.84
N ASN A 73 14.26 1.77 17.87
CA ASN A 73 15.54 2.30 18.33
C ASN A 73 15.75 2.10 19.85
N HIS A 74 14.67 2.19 20.63
CA HIS A 74 14.75 2.06 22.09
C HIS A 74 14.57 0.61 22.58
N ASP A 75 13.74 -0.17 21.90
CA ASP A 75 13.41 -1.55 22.24
C ASP A 75 13.27 -2.40 20.96
N PRO A 76 14.39 -2.78 20.32
CA PRO A 76 14.39 -3.53 19.06
C PRO A 76 13.67 -4.87 19.16
N GLU A 77 13.70 -5.48 20.35
CA GLU A 77 13.12 -6.79 20.65
C GLU A 77 11.65 -6.67 21.12
N LEU A 78 11.09 -5.46 21.12
CA LEU A 78 9.72 -5.15 21.56
C LEU A 78 9.38 -5.79 22.93
N THR A 79 10.37 -5.85 23.82
CA THR A 79 10.26 -6.47 25.15
C THR A 79 9.21 -5.81 26.02
N GLN A 80 9.02 -4.50 25.87
CA GLN A 80 8.00 -3.73 26.58
C GLN A 80 6.61 -3.84 25.94
N PHE A 81 6.53 -4.38 24.73
CA PHE A 81 5.28 -4.51 23.96
C PHE A 81 5.06 -5.96 23.50
N PRO A 82 4.78 -6.90 24.42
CA PRO A 82 4.70 -8.34 24.10
C PRO A 82 3.61 -8.68 23.07
N HIS A 83 2.47 -7.97 23.11
CA HIS A 83 1.42 -8.15 22.11
C HIS A 83 1.82 -7.59 20.74
N LEU A 84 2.56 -6.48 20.69
CA LEU A 84 3.06 -5.92 19.44
C LEU A 84 4.10 -6.85 18.83
N ARG A 85 4.99 -7.42 19.64
CA ARG A 85 5.96 -8.45 19.22
C ARG A 85 5.27 -9.66 18.59
N GLU A 86 4.27 -10.21 19.26
CA GLU A 86 3.51 -11.35 18.75
C GLU A 86 2.83 -11.03 17.40
N GLN A 87 2.28 -9.83 17.25
CA GLN A 87 1.68 -9.40 15.97
C GLN A 87 2.74 -9.16 14.88
N ALA A 88 3.89 -8.60 15.22
CA ALA A 88 5.00 -8.40 14.28
C ALA A 88 5.53 -9.74 13.76
N GLU A 89 5.68 -10.74 14.64
CA GLU A 89 6.07 -12.11 14.27
C GLU A 89 5.05 -12.77 13.33
N LYS A 90 3.74 -12.62 13.61
CA LYS A 90 2.66 -13.13 12.76
C LYS A 90 2.52 -12.40 11.43
N GLY A 91 2.87 -11.12 11.40
CA GLY A 91 2.79 -10.23 10.24
C GLY A 91 3.98 -10.31 9.29
N THR A 92 5.01 -11.11 9.62
CA THR A 92 6.12 -11.41 8.70
C THR A 92 5.59 -12.18 7.51
N ILE A 93 5.14 -11.48 6.46
CA ILE A 93 4.96 -12.07 5.14
C ILE A 93 6.35 -12.57 4.74
N ASP A 94 6.48 -13.88 4.59
CA ASP A 94 7.67 -14.55 4.09
C ASP A 94 8.21 -13.74 2.91
N LYS A 95 9.42 -13.19 3.03
CA LYS A 95 10.11 -12.53 1.92
C LYS A 95 10.50 -13.61 0.90
N GLY A 96 9.51 -14.12 0.18
CA GLY A 96 9.67 -14.87 -1.05
C GLY A 96 10.02 -13.93 -2.19
N ILE A 97 11.18 -13.28 -2.09
CA ILE A 97 11.91 -12.79 -3.26
C ILE A 97 13.25 -13.51 -3.21
N GLN A 98 13.26 -14.73 -3.75
CA GLN A 98 14.46 -15.40 -4.22
C GLN A 98 14.67 -14.97 -5.68
N ASP A 99 15.86 -14.41 -5.93
CA ASP A 99 16.61 -14.25 -7.18
C ASP A 99 15.89 -13.85 -8.49
#